data_AF-A0A2S6QDQ5-F1
#
_entry.id   AF-A0A2S6QDQ5-F1
#
_cell.length_a   1.000
_cell.length_b   1.000
_cell.length_c   1.000
_cell.angle_alpha   90.00
_cell.angle_beta   90.00
_cell.angle_gamma   90.00
#
_symmetry.space_group_name_H-M   'P 1'
#
loop_
_entity.id
_entity.type
_entity.pdbx_description
1 polymer ?
#
loop_
_entity_poly.entity_id
_entity_poly.type
_entity_poly.pdbx_seq_one_letter_code
_entity_poly.pdbx_strand_id
1 'polypeptide(L)'
;MNHGELTKKDDQAMATLGRVTARNYSHGQPFLTQNAFDCPFYKKQCQQVFNDMQSQNITQESYRSFFTAQNNKKYQQNIGYFWLKSFARPNLKFRKHIGS
;
A
#
# COMPACT_ATOMS: atom_id res chain seq x y z
N MET A 1 -6.08 -14.13 15.70
CA MET A 1 -5.14 -13.33 16.53
C MET A 1 -5.72 -11.93 16.61
N ASN A 2 -5.91 -11.37 17.80
CA ASN A 2 -6.30 -9.96 17.96
C ASN A 2 -5.09 -9.11 17.58
N HIS A 3 -5.00 -8.76 16.30
CA HIS A 3 -4.14 -7.69 15.84
C HIS A 3 -4.70 -6.43 16.49
N GLY A 4 -3.89 -5.68 17.24
CA GLY A 4 -4.35 -4.43 17.88
C GLY A 4 -5.14 -3.60 16.88
N GLU A 5 -6.20 -2.92 17.36
CA GLU A 5 -7.09 -2.14 16.50
C GLU A 5 -6.30 -1.23 15.56
N LEU A 6 -6.80 -1.06 14.34
CA LEU A 6 -6.20 -0.16 13.37
C LEU A 6 -6.19 1.26 13.93
N THR A 7 -5.02 1.73 14.34
CA THR A 7 -4.87 3.09 14.86
C THR A 7 -4.90 4.10 13.72
N LYS A 8 -5.27 5.35 14.03
CA LYS A 8 -5.21 6.45 13.05
C LYS A 8 -3.80 6.65 12.51
N LYS A 9 -2.77 6.42 13.33
CA LYS A 9 -1.37 6.59 12.92
C LYS A 9 -0.94 5.48 11.96
N ASP A 10 -1.31 4.23 12.22
CA ASP A 10 -1.03 3.12 11.31
C ASP A 10 -1.74 3.32 9.96
N ASP A 11 -2.99 3.77 9.96
CA ASP A 11 -3.72 4.09 8.74
C ASP A 11 -3.05 5.24 7.96
N GLN A 12 -2.66 6.32 8.64
CA GLN A 12 -1.93 7.43 8.05
C GLN A 12 -0.55 7.00 7.51
N ALA A 13 0.14 6.10 8.20
CA ALA A 13 1.42 5.55 7.77
C ALA A 13 1.26 4.76 6.46
N MET A 14 0.27 3.86 6.38
CA MET A 14 -0.03 3.12 5.15
C MET A 14 -0.46 4.04 4.00
N ALA A 15 -1.29 5.05 4.28
CA ALA A 15 -1.72 6.01 3.28
C ALA A 15 -0.56 6.89 2.77
N THR A 16 0.40 7.22 3.64
CA THR A 16 1.60 7.98 3.28
C THR A 16 2.55 7.12 2.47
N LEU A 17 2.79 5.88 2.92
CA LEU A 17 3.55 4.87 2.18
C LEU A 17 3.01 4.69 0.76
N GLY A 18 1.70 4.50 0.61
CA GLY A 18 1.05 4.39 -0.69
C GLY A 18 1.29 5.59 -1.60
N ARG A 19 1.16 6.81 -1.06
CA ARG A 19 1.41 8.06 -1.80
C ARG A 19 2.85 8.22 -2.26
N VAL A 20 3.82 8.01 -1.36
CA VAL A 20 5.25 8.18 -1.71
C VAL A 20 5.69 7.11 -2.71
N THR A 21 5.25 5.87 -2.53
CA THR A 21 5.58 4.75 -3.41
C THR A 21 5.00 4.94 -4.80
N ALA A 22 3.77 5.42 -4.92
CA ALA A 22 3.15 5.68 -6.22
C ALA A 22 3.88 6.78 -7.01
N ARG A 23 4.47 7.76 -6.33
CA ARG A 23 5.28 8.82 -6.95
C ARG A 23 6.69 8.35 -7.30
N ASN A 24 7.32 7.63 -6.37
CA ASN A 24 8.65 7.05 -6.53
C ASN A 24 8.77 5.80 -5.65
N TYR A 25 8.79 4.64 -6.30
CA TYR A 25 8.84 3.32 -5.68
C TYR A 25 10.06 3.19 -4.75
N SER A 26 11.20 3.77 -5.13
CA SER A 26 12.42 3.74 -4.31
C SER A 26 12.26 4.43 -2.95
N HIS A 27 11.28 5.32 -2.79
CA HIS A 27 11.00 5.99 -1.51
C HIS A 27 10.08 5.18 -0.59
N GLY A 28 9.40 4.15 -1.11
CA GLY A 28 8.49 3.33 -0.30
C GLY A 28 9.21 2.48 0.74
N GLN A 29 10.31 1.82 0.35
CA GLN A 29 11.03 0.92 1.24
C GLN A 29 11.68 1.62 2.44
N PRO A 30 12.36 2.79 2.29
CA PRO A 30 12.89 3.53 3.42
C PRO A 30 11.80 4.03 4.38
N PHE A 31 10.56 4.21 3.93
CA PHE A 31 9.46 4.63 4.82
C PHE A 31 9.10 3.53 5.84
N LEU A 32 9.29 2.25 5.49
CA LEU A 32 9.02 1.13 6.40
C LEU A 32 10.02 1.06 7.57
N THR A 33 11.23 1.60 7.40
CA THR A 33 12.26 1.57 8.45
C THR A 33 12.10 2.71 9.45
N GLN A 34 11.34 3.74 9.11
CA GLN A 34 10.98 4.83 10.01
C GLN A 34 9.97 4.34 11.06
N ASN A 35 9.94 4.98 12.24
CA ASN A 35 8.96 4.73 13.31
C ASN A 35 7.55 5.29 12.94
N ALA A 36 7.10 5.00 11.72
CA ALA A 36 5.84 5.46 11.17
C ALA A 36 4.63 4.66 11.68
N PHE A 37 4.83 3.38 12.02
CA PHE A 37 3.79 2.47 12.48
C PHE A 37 3.82 2.32 14.00
N ASP A 38 2.66 2.34 14.65
CA ASP A 38 2.51 1.96 16.06
C ASP A 38 2.37 0.44 16.21
N CYS A 39 1.69 -0.20 15.25
CA CYS A 39 1.44 -1.63 15.28
C CYS A 39 2.43 -2.39 14.37
N PRO A 40 3.27 -3.29 14.93
CA PRO A 40 4.23 -4.08 14.14
C PRO A 40 3.57 -4.97 13.09
N PHE A 41 2.30 -5.36 13.28
CA PHE A 41 1.56 -6.19 12.34
C PHE A 41 1.34 -5.47 11.00
N TYR A 42 0.86 -4.21 11.01
CA TYR A 42 0.61 -3.46 9.78
C TYR A 42 1.93 -3.10 9.06
N LYS A 43 2.99 -2.83 9.81
CA LYS A 43 4.35 -2.69 9.26
C LYS A 43 4.78 -3.97 8.52
N LYS A 44 4.63 -5.15 9.14
CA LYS A 44 4.95 -6.45 8.52
C LYS A 44 4.12 -6.72 7.27
N GLN A 45 2.82 -6.38 7.29
CA GLN A 45 1.95 -6.50 6.11
C GLN A 45 2.49 -5.67 4.93
N CYS A 46 2.86 -4.42 5.17
CA CYS A 46 3.44 -3.58 4.12
C CYS A 46 4.79 -4.13 3.64
N GLN A 47 5.64 -4.56 4.55
CA GLN A 47 6.97 -5.10 4.21
C GLN A 47 6.89 -6.38 3.39
N GLN A 48 5.92 -7.27 3.68
CA GLN A 48 5.67 -8.45 2.87
C GLN A 48 5.36 -8.10 1.42
N VAL A 49 4.54 -7.08 1.19
CA VAL A 49 4.19 -6.62 -0.17
C VAL A 49 5.42 -6.09 -0.91
N PHE A 50 6.27 -5.32 -0.23
CA PHE A 50 7.51 -4.80 -0.82
C PHE A 50 8.52 -5.90 -1.17
N ASN A 51 8.73 -6.85 -0.27
CA ASN A 51 9.62 -7.99 -0.53
C ASN A 51 9.15 -8.79 -1.77
N ASP A 52 7.83 -8.96 -1.91
CA ASP A 52 7.25 -9.66 -3.06
C ASP A 52 7.29 -8.83 -4.36
N MET A 53 7.22 -7.50 -4.26
CA MET A 53 7.50 -6.61 -5.40
C MET A 53 8.96 -6.72 -5.84
N GLN A 54 9.90 -6.75 -4.89
CA GLN A 54 11.33 -6.91 -5.18
C GLN A 54 11.65 -8.26 -5.81
N SER A 55 11.08 -9.36 -5.29
CA SER A 55 11.29 -10.70 -5.87
C SER A 55 10.72 -10.83 -7.29
N GLN A 56 9.75 -9.99 -7.67
CA GLN A 56 9.19 -9.90 -9.02
C GLN A 56 9.88 -8.84 -9.90
N ASN A 57 10.98 -8.24 -9.44
CA ASN A 57 11.69 -7.16 -10.14
C ASN A 57 10.78 -5.98 -10.53
N ILE A 58 9.84 -5.63 -9.65
CA ILE A 58 8.99 -4.47 -9.85
C ILE A 58 9.82 -3.19 -9.79
N THR A 59 9.64 -2.33 -10.79
CA THR A 59 10.26 -1.01 -10.93
C THR A 59 9.20 0.08 -10.80
N GLN A 60 9.59 1.35 -10.90
CA GLN A 60 8.63 2.46 -10.93
C GLN A 60 7.65 2.32 -12.09
N GLU A 61 8.11 1.90 -13.27
CA GLU A 61 7.32 1.74 -14.49
C GLU A 61 6.33 0.56 -14.36
N SER A 62 6.76 -0.53 -13.72
CA SER A 62 5.95 -1.74 -13.54
C SER A 62 5.21 -1.81 -12.20
N TYR A 63 5.31 -0.79 -11.34
CA TYR A 63 4.61 -0.74 -10.06
C TYR A 63 3.12 -1.08 -10.18
N ARG A 64 2.48 -0.56 -11.23
CA ARG A 64 1.05 -0.82 -11.50
C ARG A 64 0.75 -2.25 -11.90
N SER A 65 1.66 -2.94 -12.60
CA SER A 65 1.44 -4.32 -13.04
C SER A 65 1.44 -5.30 -11.87
N PHE A 66 1.92 -4.90 -10.69
CA PHE A 66 1.82 -5.71 -9.48
C PHE A 66 0.38 -5.95 -9.01
N PHE A 67 -0.58 -5.06 -9.31
CA PHE A 67 -1.95 -5.11 -8.77
C PHE A 67 -2.91 -6.02 -9.58
N THR A 68 -2.47 -7.23 -9.92
CA THR A 68 -3.23 -8.24 -10.68
C THR A 68 -4.38 -8.87 -9.88
N ALA A 69 -5.27 -9.60 -10.55
CA ALA A 69 -6.31 -10.39 -9.88
C ALA A 69 -5.72 -11.45 -8.93
N GLN A 70 -4.61 -12.09 -9.32
CA GLN A 70 -3.90 -13.05 -8.49
C GLN A 70 -3.37 -12.41 -7.20
N ASN A 71 -2.69 -11.25 -7.31
CA ASN A 71 -2.17 -10.56 -6.14
C ASN A 71 -3.30 -9.98 -5.27
N ASN A 72 -4.43 -9.54 -5.85
CA ASN A 72 -5.61 -9.17 -5.07
C ASN A 72 -6.13 -10.32 -4.21
N LYS A 73 -6.13 -11.55 -4.73
CA LYS A 73 -6.53 -12.75 -3.98
C LYS A 73 -5.50 -13.09 -2.90
N LYS A 74 -4.20 -13.05 -3.24
CA LYS A 74 -3.10 -13.30 -2.30
C LYS A 74 -3.12 -12.35 -1.10
N TYR A 75 -3.42 -11.07 -1.33
CA TYR A 75 -3.37 -10.00 -0.33
C TYR A 75 -4.74 -9.59 0.21
N GLN A 76 -5.76 -10.43 0.09
CA GLN A 76 -7.15 -10.08 0.45
C GLN A 76 -7.33 -9.60 1.91
N GLN A 77 -6.43 -9.97 2.84
CA GLN A 77 -6.44 -9.54 4.24
C GLN A 77 -5.34 -8.52 4.59
N ASN A 78 -4.59 -8.03 3.59
CA ASN A 78 -3.46 -7.12 3.80
C ASN A 78 -3.90 -5.67 3.51
N ILE A 79 -4.10 -4.87 4.57
CA ILE A 79 -4.59 -3.50 4.45
C ILE A 79 -3.57 -2.61 3.72
N GLY A 80 -2.27 -2.82 3.98
CA GLY A 80 -1.18 -2.10 3.32
C GLY A 80 -1.19 -2.26 1.81
N TYR A 81 -1.48 -3.46 1.31
CA TYR A 81 -1.63 -3.73 -0.13
C TYR A 81 -2.75 -2.88 -0.76
N PHE A 82 -3.89 -2.75 -0.10
CA PHE A 82 -5.02 -1.97 -0.62
C PHE A 82 -4.72 -0.47 -0.61
N TRP A 83 -3.97 0.04 0.36
CA TRP A 83 -3.47 1.42 0.34
C TRP A 83 -2.53 1.66 -0.84
N LEU A 84 -1.52 0.80 -1.04
CA LEU A 84 -0.60 0.86 -2.18
C LEU A 84 -1.37 0.85 -3.52
N LYS A 85 -2.33 -0.06 -3.66
CA LYS A 85 -3.18 -0.20 -4.85
C LYS A 85 -4.06 1.03 -5.10
N SER A 86 -4.61 1.63 -4.06
CA SER A 86 -5.50 2.80 -4.19
C SER A 86 -4.76 3.99 -4.78
N PHE A 87 -3.52 4.22 -4.36
CA PHE A 87 -2.68 5.30 -4.91
C PHE A 87 -2.01 4.96 -6.24
N ALA A 88 -1.89 3.67 -6.58
CA ALA A 88 -1.36 3.24 -7.88
C ALA A 88 -2.30 3.58 -9.05
N ARG A 89 -3.61 3.74 -8.78
CA ARG A 89 -4.63 4.08 -9.77
C ARG A 89 -4.66 5.61 -9.98
N PRO A 90 -4.29 6.13 -11.17
CA PRO A 90 -4.24 7.58 -11.40
C PRO A 90 -5.62 8.26 -11.45
N ASN A 91 -6.72 7.51 -11.53
CA ASN A 91 -8.06 8.06 -11.70
C ASN A 91 -9.13 7.13 -11.11
N LEU A 92 -9.35 7.19 -9.79
CA LEU A 92 -10.73 7.36 -9.36
C LEU A 92 -11.00 8.84 -9.60
N LYS A 93 -11.52 9.18 -10.80
CA LYS A 93 -12.26 10.42 -10.95
C LYS A 93 -13.16 10.47 -9.71
N PHE A 94 -13.03 11.50 -8.89
CA PHE A 94 -14.12 11.89 -8.02
C PHE A 94 -15.32 11.95 -8.96
N ARG A 95 -16.14 10.89 -9.00
CA ARG A 95 -17.50 10.97 -9.49
C ARG A 95 -18.13 11.91 -8.49
N LYS A 96 -18.01 13.21 -8.74
CA LYS A 96 -18.95 14.20 -8.28
C LYS A 96 -20.29 13.66 -8.77
N HIS A 97 -21.02 12.94 -7.91
CA HIS A 97 -22.46 12.94 -7.99
C HIS A 97 -22.87 14.37 -7.65
N ILE A 98 -22.84 15.24 -8.65
CA ILE A 98 -23.72 16.39 -8.64
C ILE A 98 -25.04 15.80 -9.13
N GLY A 99 -26.05 15.86 -8.27
CA GLY A 99 -27.39 15.39 -8.59
C GLY A 99 -27.91 16.09 -9.85
N SER A 100 -28.61 15.31 -10.67
CA SER A 100 -29.68 15.82 -11.52
C SER A 100 -30.99 15.62 -10.80
#